data_AF-A0ABD5IZL5-F1
#
_entry.id   AF-A0ABD5IZL5-F1
#
_cell.length_a   1.000
_cell.length_b   1.000
_cell.length_c   1.000
_cell.angle_alpha   90.00
_cell.angle_beta   90.00
_cell.angle_gamma   90.00
#
_symmetry.space_group_name_H-M   'P 1'
#
loop_
_entity.id
_entity.type
_entity.pdbx_description
1 polymer ?
#
loop_
_entity_poly.entity_id
_entity_poly.type
_entity_poly.pdbx_seq_one_letter_code
_entity_poly.pdbx_strand_id
1 'polypeptide(L)' 'MFGDLAMMIGMMLFWVVLIAIGFYLLHRFINDRKEELSPMEILKVRLAKGEITLDEFEQLSKKL' A
#
# COMPACT_ATOMS: atom_id res chain seq x y z
N MET A 1 -13.36 42.84 -5.70
CA MET A 1 -14.22 41.65 -5.49
C MET A 1 -13.59 40.33 -5.98
N PHE A 2 -12.35 40.30 -6.51
CA PHE A 2 -11.71 39.04 -6.99
C PHE A 2 -10.80 38.33 -5.97
N GLY A 3 -10.40 39.00 -4.89
CA GLY A 3 -9.47 38.46 -3.89
C GLY A 3 -10.02 37.28 -3.09
N ASP A 4 -11.32 37.32 -2.74
CA ASP A 4 -11.95 36.25 -1.96
C ASP A 4 -12.07 34.94 -2.74
N LEU A 5 -12.38 35.02 -4.04
CA LEU A 5 -12.42 33.82 -4.91
C LEU A 5 -11.05 33.17 -5.04
N ALA A 6 -10.00 33.99 -5.21
CA ALA A 6 -8.62 33.51 -5.32
C ALA A 6 -8.15 32.82 -4.03
N MET A 7 -8.52 33.35 -2.86
CA MET A 7 -8.21 32.72 -1.57
C MET A 7 -8.95 31.39 -1.38
N MET A 8 -10.24 31.31 -1.73
CA MET A 8 -11.02 30.07 -1.62
C MET A 8 -10.49 28.98 -2.56
N ILE A 9 -10.14 29.33 -3.79
CA ILE A 9 -9.59 28.39 -4.78
C ILE A 9 -8.20 27.92 -4.35
N GLY A 10 -7.34 28.83 -3.87
CA GLY A 10 -6.00 28.47 -3.39
C GLY A 10 -6.03 27.47 -2.24
N MET A 11 -6.92 27.67 -1.27
CA MET A 11 -7.09 26.74 -0.15
C MET A 11 -7.61 25.38 -0.61
N MET A 12 -8.60 25.35 -1.51
CA MET A 12 -9.15 24.11 -2.04
C MET A 12 -8.09 23.31 -2.83
N LEU A 13 -7.30 23.98 -3.67
CA LEU A 13 -6.21 23.34 -4.41
C LEU A 13 -5.13 22.78 -3.49
N PHE A 14 -4.78 23.50 -2.42
CA PHE A 14 -3.83 23.02 -1.42
C PHE A 14 -4.26 21.70 -0.79
N TRP A 15 -5.54 21.57 -0.40
CA TRP A 15 -6.09 20.32 0.15
C TRP A 15 -6.11 19.19 -0.88
N VAL A 16 -6.49 19.47 -2.14
CA VAL A 16 -6.49 18.47 -3.21
C VAL A 16 -5.08 17.93 -3.46
N VAL A 17 -4.09 18.82 -3.52
CA VAL A 17 -2.69 18.44 -3.69
C VAL A 17 -2.18 17.63 -2.50
N LEU A 18 -2.51 18.02 -1.27
CA LEU A 18 -2.17 17.25 -0.07
C LEU A 18 -2.74 15.83 -0.10
N ILE A 19 -4.03 15.69 -0.44
CA ILE A 19 -4.68 14.38 -0.54
C ILE A 19 -4.04 13.56 -1.66
N ALA A 20 -3.76 14.17 -2.83
CA ALA A 20 -3.12 13.50 -3.94
C ALA A 20 -1.70 13.01 -3.58
N ILE A 21 -0.92 13.80 -2.85
CA ILE A 21 0.41 13.41 -2.35
C ILE A 21 0.29 12.27 -1.34
N GLY A 22 -0.67 12.35 -0.42
CA GLY A 22 -0.94 11.29 0.56
C GLY A 22 -1.29 9.97 -0.13
N PHE A 23 -2.19 9.99 -1.12
CA PHE A 23 -2.54 8.82 -1.93
C PHE A 23 -1.37 8.35 -2.79
N TYR A 24 -0.58 9.24 -3.38
CA TYR A 24 0.59 8.88 -4.18
C TYR A 24 1.64 8.17 -3.34
N LEU A 25 1.94 8.70 -2.15
CA LEU A 25 2.86 8.07 -1.20
C LEU A 25 2.32 6.72 -0.72
N LEU A 26 1.04 6.65 -0.37
CA LEU A 26 0.43 5.41 0.10
C LEU A 26 0.39 4.35 -1.01
N HIS A 27 0.04 4.74 -2.24
CA HIS A 27 0.06 3.86 -3.40
C HIS A 27 1.49 3.41 -3.69
N ARG A 28 2.49 4.30 -3.66
CA ARG A 28 3.89 3.92 -3.84
C ARG A 28 4.35 2.92 -2.77
N PHE A 29 4.10 3.22 -1.50
CA PHE A 29 4.53 2.38 -0.37
C PHE A 29 3.80 1.03 -0.28
N ILE A 30 2.58 0.93 -0.80
CA ILE A 30 1.84 -0.34 -0.90
C ILE A 30 2.22 -1.08 -2.18
N ASN A 31 2.39 -0.39 -3.31
CA ASN A 31 2.70 -0.99 -4.59
C ASN A 31 4.14 -1.55 -4.64
N ASP A 32 5.09 -0.93 -3.93
CA ASP A 32 6.42 -1.49 -3.68
C ASP A 32 6.36 -2.84 -2.92
N ARG A 33 5.31 -3.08 -2.10
CA ARG A 33 5.14 -4.37 -1.41
C ARG A 33 4.39 -5.40 -2.24
N LYS A 34 3.67 -5.00 -3.29
CA LYS A 34 2.82 -5.92 -4.07
C LYS A 34 3.61 -6.88 -4.96
N GLU A 35 4.86 -6.58 -5.29
CA GLU A 35 5.71 -7.52 -6.04
C GLU A 35 6.28 -8.65 -5.18
N GLU A 36 6.44 -8.46 -3.86
CA GLU A 36 6.94 -9.50 -2.94
C GLU A 36 5.86 -10.17 -2.08
N LEU A 37 4.66 -9.54 -1.95
CA LEU A 37 3.57 -10.10 -1.15
C LEU A 37 2.89 -11.32 -1.80
N SER A 38 2.96 -11.46 -3.13
CA SER A 38 2.21 -12.51 -3.85
C SER A 38 2.56 -13.94 -3.41
N PRO A 39 3.84 -14.34 -3.23
CA PRO A 39 4.17 -15.70 -2.80
C PRO A 39 4.02 -15.89 -1.28
N MET A 40 4.37 -14.89 -0.49
CA MET A 40 4.42 -15.00 0.97
C MET A 40 3.03 -14.94 1.61
N GLU A 41 2.09 -14.20 1.03
CA GLU A 41 0.68 -14.23 1.45
C GLU A 41 0.02 -15.57 1.11
N ILE A 42 0.32 -16.16 -0.06
CA ILE A 42 -0.18 -17.50 -0.42
C ILE A 42 0.34 -18.55 0.57
N LEU A 43 1.62 -18.47 0.94
CA LEU A 43 2.22 -19.36 1.95
C LEU A 43 1.53 -19.22 3.32
N LYS A 44 1.26 -17.99 3.78
CA LYS A 44 0.52 -17.76 5.03
C LYS A 44 -0.90 -18.32 5.00
N VAL A 45 -1.61 -18.15 3.88
CA VAL A 45 -2.98 -18.66 3.72
C VAL A 45 -2.98 -20.20 3.75
N ARG A 46 -2.01 -20.85 3.10
CA ARG A 46 -1.87 -22.32 3.10
C ARG A 46 -1.51 -22.87 4.48
N LEU A 47 -0.64 -22.18 5.21
CA LEU A 47 -0.30 -22.52 6.60
C LEU A 47 -1.55 -22.42 7.49
N ALA A 48 -2.33 -21.35 7.35
CA ALA A 48 -3.57 -21.16 8.11
C ALA A 48 -4.66 -22.20 7.78
N LYS A 49 -4.67 -22.71 6.55
CA LYS A 49 -5.52 -23.84 6.15
C LYS A 49 -5.00 -25.19 6.64
N GLY A 50 -3.76 -25.27 7.12
CA GLY A 50 -3.10 -26.52 7.47
C GLY A 50 -2.67 -27.37 6.26
N GLU A 51 -2.63 -26.78 5.06
CA GLU A 51 -2.18 -27.46 3.83
C GLU A 51 -0.65 -27.64 3.79
N ILE A 52 0.08 -26.85 4.57
CA ILE A 52 1.53 -26.95 4.75
C ILE A 52 1.85 -26.92 6.24
N THR A 53 2.95 -27.56 6.62
CA THR A 53 3.47 -27.51 7.99
C THR A 53 4.35 -26.29 8.23
N LEU A 54 4.59 -25.96 9.50
CA LEU A 54 5.42 -24.81 9.89
C LEU A 54 6.84 -24.88 9.30
N ASP A 55 7.40 -26.10 9.21
CA ASP A 55 8.75 -26.35 8.68
C ASP A 55 8.82 -26.07 7.17
N GLU A 56 7.81 -26.53 6.41
CA GLU A 56 7.70 -26.26 4.97
C GLU A 56 7.50 -24.77 4.68
N PHE A 57 6.71 -24.07 5.51
CA PHE A 57 6.58 -22.62 5.44
C PHE A 57 7.92 -21.91 5.65
N GLU A 58 8.69 -22.33 6.66
CA GLU A 58 9.96 -21.70 7.02
C GLU A 58 11.02 -21.91 5.93
N GLN A 59 11.10 -23.11 5.34
CA GLN A 59 12.00 -23.41 4.22
C GLN A 59 11.67 -22.59 2.96
N LEU A 60 10.38 -22.42 2.65
CA LEU A 60 9.94 -21.65 1.50
C LEU A 60 10.12 -20.14 1.72
N SER A 61 9.89 -19.65 2.94
CA SER A 61 10.12 -18.25 3.32
C SER A 61 11.58 -17.82 3.26
N LYS A 62 12.52 -18.76 3.44
CA LYS A 62 13.97 -18.51 3.36
C LYS A 62 14.54 -18.51 1.94
N LYS A 63 13.77 -19.03 0.97
CA LYS A 63 14.17 -19.17 -0.44
C LYS A 63 13.66 -18.03 -1.32
N LEU A 64 12.65 -17.31 -0.84
CA LEU A 64 12.17 -16.02 -1.36
C LEU A 64 13.00 -14.90 -0.76
#